data_AF-A0A953AHV9-F1
#
_entry.id   AF-A0A953AHV9-F1
#
_cell.length_a   1.000
_cell.length_b   1.000
_cell.length_c   1.000
_cell.angle_alpha   90.00
_cell.angle_beta   90.00
_cell.angle_gamma   90.00
#
_symmetry.space_group_name_H-M   'P 1'
#
loop_
_entity.id
_entity.type
_entity.pdbx_description
1 polymer ?
#
loop_
_entity_poly.entity_id
_entity_poly.type
_entity_poly.pdbx_seq_one_letter_code
_entity_poly.pdbx_strand_id
1 'polypeptide(L)'
;MIAAVGTAAGVLLVDVEAETLLGEGAEMPAVERPRVDLPRVVAAARAGSTVVAVVDRRPPLLLSNDGGLTWREAGGGLPTGFAIAVAEDDPDRMLYGARNRLFLSTSGGVFWRALALELPDIHRLAWLD
;
A
#
# COMPACT_ATOMS: atom_id res chain seq x y z
N MET A 1 -9.06 11.86 -1.59
CA MET A 1 -8.47 10.73 -2.35
C MET A 1 -9.07 9.43 -1.85
N ILE A 2 -9.74 8.62 -2.68
CA ILE A 2 -10.48 7.46 -2.19
C ILE A 2 -9.66 6.17 -2.40
N ALA A 3 -9.67 5.29 -1.41
CA ALA A 3 -9.10 3.95 -1.49
C ALA A 3 -10.13 2.88 -1.13
N ALA A 4 -10.09 1.76 -1.85
CA ALA A 4 -10.74 0.52 -1.44
C ALA A 4 -9.78 -0.28 -0.56
N VAL A 5 -10.23 -0.65 0.63
CA VAL A 5 -9.45 -1.40 1.63
C VAL A 5 -10.10 -2.75 1.86
N GLY A 6 -9.40 -3.83 1.53
CA GLY A 6 -9.86 -5.18 1.83
C GLY A 6 -9.49 -5.53 3.25
N THR A 7 -10.51 -5.88 4.03
CA THR A 7 -10.43 -6.12 5.47
C THR A 7 -11.08 -7.46 5.81
N ALA A 8 -10.96 -7.92 7.06
CA ALA A 8 -11.72 -9.08 7.54
C ALA A 8 -13.25 -8.83 7.57
N ALA A 9 -13.69 -7.56 7.54
CA ALA A 9 -15.11 -7.20 7.49
C ALA A 9 -15.65 -7.01 6.06
N GLY A 10 -14.84 -7.26 5.03
CA GLY A 10 -15.18 -6.99 3.63
C GLY A 10 -14.39 -5.83 3.05
N VAL A 11 -14.93 -5.19 2.01
CA VAL A 11 -14.28 -4.02 1.39
C VAL A 11 -14.82 -2.76 2.02
N LEU A 12 -13.93 -1.88 2.47
CA LEU A 12 -14.26 -0.57 3.04
C LEU A 12 -13.73 0.53 2.12
N LEU A 13 -14.56 1.54 1.88
CA LEU A 13 -14.17 2.75 1.15
C LEU A 13 -13.68 3.80 2.14
N VAL A 14 -12.46 4.30 1.92
CA VAL A 14 -11.81 5.25 2.81
C VAL A 14 -11.45 6.51 2.03
N ASP A 15 -11.88 7.66 2.52
CA ASP A 15 -11.26 8.92 2.11
C ASP A 15 -9.95 9.07 2.89
N VAL A 16 -8.84 8.89 2.18
CA VAL A 16 -7.49 8.90 2.75
C VAL A 16 -7.06 10.31 3.15
N GLU A 17 -7.62 11.33 2.50
CA GLU A 17 -7.29 12.73 2.79
C GLU A 17 -8.09 13.24 3.97
N ALA A 18 -9.41 13.00 3.97
CA ALA A 18 -10.28 13.38 5.08
C ALA A 18 -10.13 12.44 6.29
N GLU A 19 -9.47 11.29 6.11
CA GLU A 19 -9.34 10.24 7.12
C GLU A 19 -10.68 9.75 7.66
N THR A 20 -11.63 9.54 6.75
CA THR A 20 -12.98 9.06 7.08
C THR A 20 -13.34 7.78 6.35
N LEU A 21 -14.20 6.98 6.99
CA LEU A 21 -14.83 5.83 6.38
C LEU A 21 -16.05 6.30 5.58
N LEU A 22 -16.08 6.02 4.29
CA LEU A 22 -17.19 6.38 3.40
C LEU A 22 -18.29 5.31 3.39
N GLY A 23 -17.96 4.08 3.81
CA GLY A 23 -18.89 2.96 3.90
C GLY A 23 -18.29 1.66 3.38
N GLU A 24 -19.16 0.69 3.12
CA GLU A 24 -18.79 -0.59 2.51
C GLU A 24 -18.68 -0.44 0.98
N GLY A 25 -17.70 -1.13 0.39
CA GLY A 25 -17.55 -1.30 -1.05
C GLY A 25 -18.08 -2.66 -1.50
N ALA A 26 -18.54 -2.75 -2.74
CA ALA A 26 -19.07 -4.01 -3.30
C ALA A 26 -17.96 -5.06 -3.52
N GLU A 27 -16.88 -4.66 -4.21
CA GLU A 27 -15.76 -5.54 -4.53
C GLU A 27 -14.45 -4.75 -4.58
N MET A 28 -13.35 -5.47 -4.38
CA MET A 28 -12.00 -4.91 -4.52
C MET A 28 -11.65 -4.75 -6.00
N PRO A 29 -11.19 -3.58 -6.45
CA PRO A 29 -10.71 -3.40 -7.81
C PRO A 29 -9.70 -4.45 -8.23
N ALA A 30 -9.75 -4.82 -9.50
CA ALA A 30 -8.77 -5.70 -10.13
C ALA A 30 -7.47 -4.92 -10.35
N VAL A 31 -6.59 -4.94 -9.35
CA VAL A 31 -5.25 -4.35 -9.44
C VAL A 31 -4.26 -5.44 -9.87
N GLU A 32 -3.51 -5.18 -10.94
CA GLU A 32 -2.41 -6.05 -11.37
C GLU A 32 -1.33 -6.09 -10.28
N ARG A 33 -0.92 -7.31 -9.91
CA ARG A 33 0.18 -7.49 -8.96
C ARG A 33 1.43 -7.88 -9.72
N PRO A 34 2.49 -7.07 -9.67
CA PRO A 34 3.74 -7.42 -10.32
C PRO A 34 4.31 -8.69 -9.68
N ARG A 35 4.86 -9.58 -10.51
CA ARG A 35 5.72 -10.65 -10.02
C ARG A 35 7.05 -10.04 -9.61
N VAL A 36 7.48 -10.31 -8.39
CA VAL A 36 8.72 -9.78 -7.83
C VAL A 36 9.56 -10.95 -7.32
N ASP A 37 10.71 -11.16 -7.95
CA ASP A 37 11.64 -12.25 -7.59
C ASP A 37 12.56 -11.83 -6.44
N LEU A 38 11.97 -11.50 -5.30
CA LEU A 38 12.67 -11.19 -4.06
C LEU A 38 12.31 -12.23 -2.97
N PRO A 39 13.22 -12.50 -2.01
CA PRO A 39 12.88 -13.37 -0.90
C PRO A 39 11.83 -12.71 0.01
N ARG A 40 10.91 -13.53 0.55
CA ARG A 40 9.95 -13.14 1.60
C ARG A 40 8.97 -12.02 1.18
N VAL A 41 8.60 -11.94 -0.10
CA VAL A 41 7.57 -11.00 -0.58
C VAL A 41 6.20 -11.39 -0.02
N VAL A 42 5.52 -10.41 0.58
CA VAL A 42 4.15 -10.52 1.11
C VAL A 42 3.15 -9.94 0.12
N ALA A 43 3.45 -8.76 -0.40
CA ALA A 43 2.64 -8.04 -1.38
C ALA A 43 3.53 -7.19 -2.28
N ALA A 44 3.03 -6.82 -3.45
CA ALA A 44 3.71 -5.87 -4.31
C ALA A 44 2.70 -5.06 -5.12
N ALA A 45 3.08 -3.84 -5.46
CA ALA A 45 2.32 -2.92 -6.32
C ALA A 45 3.28 -2.22 -7.29
N ARG A 46 2.73 -1.73 -8.40
CA ARG A 46 3.48 -1.07 -9.46
C ARG A 46 2.68 0.12 -9.99
N ALA A 47 3.40 1.17 -10.36
CA ALA A 47 2.92 2.25 -11.21
C ALA A 47 4.07 2.66 -12.14
N GLY A 48 3.89 2.58 -13.45
CA GLY A 48 4.97 2.83 -14.42
C GLY A 48 6.24 1.99 -14.18
N SER A 49 7.37 2.64 -13.89
CA SER A 49 8.65 1.97 -13.51
C SER A 49 8.84 1.81 -12.00
N THR A 50 7.96 2.40 -11.19
CA THR A 50 8.00 2.27 -9.74
C THR A 50 7.39 0.94 -9.33
N VAL A 51 8.17 0.12 -8.61
CA VAL A 51 7.70 -1.14 -8.03
C VAL A 51 7.99 -1.11 -6.54
N VAL A 52 6.99 -1.44 -5.73
CA VAL A 52 7.12 -1.49 -4.27
C VAL A 52 6.73 -2.89 -3.81
N ALA A 53 7.62 -3.53 -3.06
CA ALA A 53 7.40 -4.84 -2.46
C ALA A 53 7.37 -4.73 -0.94
N VAL A 54 6.33 -5.28 -0.33
CA VAL A 54 6.25 -5.55 1.10
C VAL A 54 6.96 -6.87 1.37
N VAL A 55 7.86 -6.88 2.34
CA VAL A 55 8.66 -8.06 2.71
C VAL A 55 8.52 -8.39 4.19
N ASP A 56 8.53 -9.68 4.52
CA ASP A 56 8.49 -10.18 5.92
C ASP A 56 9.87 -10.05 6.60
N ARG A 57 10.33 -8.81 6.76
CA ARG A 57 11.53 -8.39 7.50
C ARG A 57 11.46 -6.89 7.83
N ARG A 58 12.49 -6.37 8.49
CA ARG A 58 12.67 -4.92 8.69
C ARG A 58 13.88 -4.40 7.90
N PRO A 59 13.77 -3.20 7.30
CA PRO A 59 12.52 -2.46 7.12
C PRO A 59 11.58 -3.19 6.13
N PRO A 60 10.25 -2.99 6.21
CA PRO A 60 9.27 -3.87 5.58
C PRO A 60 9.01 -3.56 4.10
N LEU A 61 9.73 -2.61 3.50
CA LEU A 61 9.58 -2.26 2.10
C LEU A 61 10.91 -2.35 1.34
N LEU A 62 10.81 -2.86 0.11
CA LEU A 62 11.80 -2.69 -0.94
C LEU A 62 11.17 -1.88 -2.06
N LEU A 63 11.89 -0.89 -2.57
CA LEU A 63 11.42 0.00 -3.63
C LEU A 63 12.40 0.00 -4.80
N SER A 64 11.84 -0.08 -6.00
CA SER A 64 12.54 0.06 -7.27
C SER A 64 11.90 1.20 -8.06
N ASN A 65 12.73 1.99 -8.75
CA ASN A 65 12.28 3.02 -9.69
C ASN A 65 12.61 2.67 -11.15
N ASP A 66 13.17 1.48 -11.38
CA ASP A 66 13.69 1.01 -12.67
C ASP A 66 13.05 -0.31 -13.11
N GLY A 67 11.80 -0.55 -12.69
CA GLY A 67 11.01 -1.71 -13.10
C GLY A 67 11.42 -3.02 -12.42
N GLY A 68 12.08 -2.95 -11.27
CA GLY A 68 12.53 -4.11 -10.49
C GLY A 68 13.96 -4.56 -10.79
N LEU A 69 14.74 -3.79 -11.56
CA LEU A 69 16.15 -4.10 -11.85
C LEU A 69 17.04 -3.88 -10.63
N THR A 70 16.84 -2.78 -9.91
CA THR A 70 17.52 -2.48 -8.65
C THR A 70 16.53 -2.12 -7.55
N TRP A 71 16.91 -2.42 -6.31
CA TRP A 71 16.05 -2.29 -5.14
C TRP A 71 16.78 -1.55 -4.02
N ARG A 72 16.07 -0.65 -3.34
CA ARG A 72 16.52 0.01 -2.11
C ARG A 72 15.58 -0.32 -0.95
N GLU A 73 16.12 -0.35 0.25
CA GLU A 73 15.31 -0.48 1.46
C GLU A 73 14.53 0.81 1.72
N ALA A 74 13.27 0.66 2.14
CA ALA A 74 12.36 1.75 2.49
C ALA A 74 11.45 1.35 3.65
N GLY A 75 10.67 2.30 4.19
CA GLY A 75 9.71 2.02 5.26
C GLY A 75 10.34 1.90 6.66
N GLY A 76 11.48 2.55 6.90
CA GLY A 76 12.05 2.65 8.25
C GLY A 76 11.01 3.18 9.25
N GLY A 77 10.85 2.49 10.37
CA GLY A 77 9.85 2.83 11.40
C GLY A 77 8.43 2.32 11.12
N LEU A 78 8.13 1.79 9.93
CA LEU A 78 6.84 1.16 9.69
C LEU A 78 6.69 -0.16 10.49
N PRO A 79 5.47 -0.48 10.95
CA PRO A 79 5.16 -1.80 11.48
C PRO A 79 5.20 -2.85 10.37
N THR A 80 5.07 -4.14 10.73
CA THR A 80 4.89 -5.22 9.76
C THR A 80 3.68 -4.94 8.87
N GLY A 81 3.88 -5.12 7.56
CA GLY A 81 2.89 -4.79 6.52
C GLY A 81 2.33 -6.02 5.84
N PHE A 82 1.15 -5.84 5.27
CA PHE A 82 0.39 -6.88 4.59
C PHE A 82 -0.08 -6.46 3.20
N ALA A 83 -0.22 -5.15 2.97
CA ALA A 83 -0.71 -4.62 1.71
C ALA A 83 0.02 -3.33 1.31
N ILE A 84 0.08 -3.07 0.02
CA ILE A 84 0.62 -1.84 -0.58
C ILE A 84 -0.20 -1.50 -1.82
N ALA A 85 -0.44 -0.21 -2.05
CA ALA A 85 -0.95 0.33 -3.30
C ALA A 85 -0.12 1.57 -3.69
N VAL A 86 0.11 1.75 -4.98
CA VAL A 86 0.79 2.93 -5.58
C VAL A 86 -0.20 3.52 -6.58
N ALA A 87 -0.42 4.83 -6.56
CA ALA A 87 -1.33 5.47 -7.50
C ALA A 87 -0.69 5.51 -8.91
N GLU A 88 -1.46 5.21 -9.95
CA GLU A 88 -0.93 5.09 -11.32
C GLU A 88 -0.59 6.47 -11.91
N ASP A 89 -1.38 7.49 -11.59
CA ASP A 89 -1.23 8.87 -12.05
C ASP A 89 -0.14 9.65 -11.28
N ASP A 90 0.17 9.24 -10.05
CA ASP A 90 1.19 9.85 -9.20
C ASP A 90 1.85 8.81 -8.29
N PRO A 91 2.97 8.20 -8.72
CA PRO A 91 3.67 7.20 -7.93
C PRO A 91 4.22 7.69 -6.58
N ASP A 92 4.25 9.00 -6.31
CA ASP A 92 4.63 9.49 -4.98
C ASP A 92 3.55 9.20 -3.93
N ARG A 93 2.30 9.00 -4.38
CA ARG A 93 1.15 8.60 -3.56
C ARG A 93 1.10 7.10 -3.40
N MET A 94 1.41 6.66 -2.18
CA MET A 94 1.41 5.26 -1.81
C MET A 94 0.63 5.04 -0.53
N LEU A 95 -0.13 3.95 -0.49
CA LEU A 95 -0.87 3.53 0.69
C LEU A 95 -0.33 2.19 1.17
N TYR A 96 0.10 2.13 2.42
CA TYR A 96 0.64 0.94 3.07
C TYR A 96 -0.30 0.46 4.16
N GLY A 97 -0.64 -0.82 4.13
CA GLY A 97 -1.51 -1.47 5.09
C GLY A 97 -0.69 -2.30 6.08
N ALA A 98 -0.67 -1.86 7.33
CA ALA A 98 -0.32 -2.72 8.46
C ALA A 98 -1.54 -3.55 8.88
N ARG A 99 -1.49 -4.24 10.02
CA ARG A 99 -2.60 -5.08 10.47
C ARG A 99 -3.92 -4.31 10.58
N ASN A 100 -3.94 -3.18 11.28
CA ASN A 100 -5.18 -2.43 11.55
C ASN A 100 -5.08 -0.94 11.21
N ARG A 101 -3.99 -0.49 10.60
CA ARG A 101 -3.74 0.92 10.34
C ARG A 101 -3.12 1.14 8.96
N LEU A 102 -3.57 2.20 8.32
CA LEU A 102 -3.05 2.68 7.05
C LEU A 102 -1.95 3.71 7.26
N PHE A 103 -1.00 3.73 6.33
CA PHE A 103 0.06 4.72 6.27
C PHE A 103 0.09 5.31 4.86
N LEU A 104 0.10 6.63 4.76
CA LEU A 104 0.19 7.37 3.52
C LEU A 104 1.60 7.90 3.32
N SER A 105 2.13 7.72 2.11
CA SER A 105 3.25 8.49 1.58
C SER A 105 2.75 9.38 0.45
N THR A 106 3.25 10.61 0.41
CA THR A 106 3.14 11.54 -0.74
C THR A 106 4.54 11.99 -1.19
N SER A 107 5.54 11.11 -1.03
CA SER A 107 6.97 11.40 -1.25
C SER A 107 7.72 10.20 -1.83
N GLY A 108 7.04 9.32 -2.56
CA GLY A 108 7.69 8.18 -3.21
C GLY A 108 8.21 7.13 -2.21
N GLY A 109 7.55 7.01 -1.06
CA GLY A 109 7.91 6.08 0.01
C GLY A 109 9.08 6.53 0.89
N VAL A 110 9.53 7.79 0.78
CA VAL A 110 10.58 8.37 1.63
C VAL A 110 10.05 8.65 3.04
N PHE A 111 8.89 9.30 3.14
CA PHE A 111 8.20 9.58 4.40
C PHE A 111 6.82 8.95 4.42
N TRP A 112 6.48 8.44 5.60
CA TRP A 112 5.19 7.80 5.85
C TRP A 112 4.54 8.43 7.07
N ARG A 113 3.24 8.70 6.96
CA ARG A 113 2.41 9.18 8.04
C ARG A 113 1.30 8.17 8.30
N ALA A 114 1.06 7.86 9.57
CA ALA A 114 -0.07 7.07 9.97
C ALA A 114 -1.38 7.85 9.75
N LEU A 115 -2.41 7.15 9.27
CA LEU A 115 -3.79 7.65 9.31
C LEU A 115 -4.42 7.29 10.66
N ALA A 116 -5.35 8.12 11.13
CA ALA A 116 -6.02 7.97 12.41
C ALA A 116 -6.97 6.76 12.43
N LEU A 117 -7.57 6.40 11.28
CA LEU A 117 -8.49 5.26 11.18
C LEU A 117 -7.84 3.96 11.66
N GLU A 118 -8.64 3.19 12.38
CA GLU A 118 -8.38 1.79 12.66
C GLU A 118 -9.37 0.92 11.88
N LEU A 119 -8.85 -0.06 11.15
CA LEU A 119 -9.62 -0.95 10.29
C LEU A 119 -9.39 -2.41 10.68
N PRO A 120 -10.36 -3.32 10.45
CA PRO A 120 -10.26 -4.69 10.90
C PRO A 120 -9.41 -5.57 9.98
N ASP A 121 -8.16 -5.85 10.33
CA ASP A 121 -7.28 -6.82 9.64
C ASP A 121 -7.15 -6.61 8.11
N ILE A 122 -6.33 -5.65 7.73
CA ILE A 122 -6.14 -5.19 6.35
C ILE A 122 -5.29 -6.20 5.56
N HIS A 123 -5.76 -6.59 4.37
CA HIS A 123 -5.06 -7.55 3.48
C HIS A 123 -4.98 -7.12 2.01
N ARG A 124 -5.73 -6.09 1.59
CA ARG A 124 -5.70 -5.54 0.22
C ARG A 124 -5.84 -4.03 0.24
N LEU A 125 -5.20 -3.37 -0.73
CA LEU A 125 -5.39 -1.95 -0.99
C LEU A 125 -5.50 -1.73 -2.50
N ALA A 126 -6.33 -0.76 -2.87
CA ALA A 126 -6.41 -0.21 -4.22
C ALA A 126 -6.82 1.26 -4.12
N TRP A 127 -6.24 2.10 -4.98
CA TRP A 127 -6.76 3.46 -5.18
C TRP A 127 -8.03 3.40 -6.04
N LEU A 128 -8.94 4.36 -5.80
CA LEU A 128 -10.14 4.63 -6.59
C LEU A 128 -10.00 6.04 -7.17
N ASP A 129 -9.10 6.14 -8.13
CA ASP A 129 -8.89 7.28 -9.02
C ASP A 129 -9.98 7.36 -10.11
#